data_AF-A0A9E2W3B3-F1
#
_entry.id   AF-A0A9E2W3B3-F1
#
_cell.length_a   1.000
_cell.length_b   1.000
_cell.length_c   1.000
_cell.angle_alpha   90.00
_cell.angle_beta   90.00
_cell.angle_gamma   90.00
#
_symmetry.space_group_name_H-M   'P 1'
#
loop_
_entity.id
_entity.type
_entity.pdbx_description
1 polymer ?
#
loop_
_entity_poly.entity_id
_entity_poly.type
_entity_poly.pdbx_seq_one_letter_code
_entity_poly.pdbx_strand_id
1 'polypeptide(L)'
;MRGQLRIYLGAAPGVGKTFAMLDEGHRRAERGTDVVVGLVETHGRALTAAQLAGLEVVPRRSVPYRGQTFEEMDLPAILRRRPAVVLVDELAHTNIPGVEHEKRWEDVEDLLAAGIDVISTVNLQHLESVNDVVAAITGTVQRETVPDSFVRHAQQVQLVDITPEALRRRMAHGNIYPAERVDAALSNFFRQGNLAALRELALLWLADRVDDELQAYRERHQISHAWETRERLVVSITGGEAAQQLIRRAARMATRARAELVGVHVRHDDGLRRPSDETLNHSVELLEELDGRYIEVVDSDVAAALVSVARAENATQLVIGADPKSRVATFLRGSIVARCVALARGDLDVHVISRDSSEPAPPRSIRRFPLRSVSPSRFWGSLLLTAVALPVLTLALLHSGLASLALALSSFLLVVITVAAIGGLVPGLVGALTSFLVTNWEFAPPVHTFTIANPRDFLALVSYLGAAAVVAGFVDVAARRSSAAARAERDALGLA
;
A
#
# COMPACT_ATOMS: atom_id res chain seq x y z
N MET A 1 37.51 9.93 -16.10
CA MET A 1 36.51 9.86 -15.01
C MET A 1 35.66 11.12 -15.12
N ARG A 2 34.36 11.01 -14.87
CA ARG A 2 33.45 12.16 -14.85
C ARG A 2 33.66 12.98 -13.57
N GLY A 3 33.55 14.30 -13.65
CA GLY A 3 33.66 15.21 -12.50
C GLY A 3 32.49 15.09 -11.54
N GLN A 4 32.66 15.66 -10.34
CA GLN A 4 31.65 15.71 -9.30
C GLN A 4 30.96 17.07 -9.24
N LEU A 5 29.65 17.05 -9.13
CA LEU A 5 28.78 18.20 -8.96
C LEU A 5 28.37 18.33 -7.48
N ARG A 6 28.65 19.50 -6.91
CA ARG A 6 28.13 19.95 -5.60
C ARG A 6 27.21 21.14 -5.80
N ILE A 7 26.01 21.08 -5.24
CA ILE A 7 25.01 22.14 -5.37
C ILE A 7 24.67 22.72 -4.01
N TYR A 8 24.70 24.05 -3.91
CA TYR A 8 24.10 24.79 -2.82
C TYR A 8 22.67 25.17 -3.20
N LEU A 9 21.70 24.48 -2.60
CA LEU A 9 20.27 24.74 -2.77
C LEU A 9 19.83 25.79 -1.76
N GLY A 10 18.95 26.71 -2.14
CA GLY A 10 18.33 27.65 -1.20
C GLY A 10 16.84 27.81 -1.43
N ALA A 11 16.09 28.01 -0.35
CA ALA A 11 14.65 28.22 -0.41
C ALA A 11 14.27 29.54 -1.12
N ALA A 12 15.14 30.54 -1.07
CA ALA A 12 14.89 31.87 -1.61
C ALA A 12 16.18 32.59 -2.05
N PRO A 13 16.09 33.65 -2.88
CA PRO A 13 17.21 34.56 -3.11
C PRO A 13 17.69 35.22 -1.82
N GLY A 14 19.00 35.45 -1.70
CA GLY A 14 19.60 36.15 -0.55
C GLY A 14 19.87 35.31 0.70
N VAL A 15 19.55 34.01 0.70
CA VAL A 15 19.90 33.11 1.83
C VAL A 15 21.41 32.95 2.02
N GLY A 16 22.20 33.17 0.96
CA GLY A 16 23.67 33.15 1.01
C GLY A 16 24.34 32.05 0.19
N LYS A 17 23.65 31.44 -0.78
CA LYS A 17 24.19 30.34 -1.59
C LYS A 17 25.53 30.66 -2.27
N THR A 18 25.62 31.80 -2.96
CA THR A 18 26.86 32.25 -3.61
C THR A 18 28.00 32.43 -2.62
N PHE A 19 27.71 32.97 -1.43
CA PHE A 19 28.72 33.13 -0.37
C PHE A 19 29.20 31.77 0.15
N ALA A 20 28.30 30.80 0.35
CA ALA A 20 28.65 29.44 0.75
C ALA A 20 29.47 28.70 -0.33
N MET A 21 29.15 28.93 -1.61
CA MET A 21 29.91 28.40 -2.75
C MET A 21 31.33 28.97 -2.80
N LEU A 22 31.48 30.29 -2.68
CA LEU A 22 32.79 30.95 -2.66
C LEU A 22 33.64 30.52 -1.45
N ASP A 23 33.03 30.42 -0.27
CA ASP A 23 33.67 29.93 0.95
C ASP A 23 34.19 28.49 0.81
N GLU A 24 33.44 27.62 0.13
CA GLU A 24 33.94 26.28 -0.24
C GLU A 24 35.07 26.34 -1.27
N GLY A 25 34.99 27.25 -2.24
CA GLY A 25 36.07 27.51 -3.20
C GLY A 25 37.37 27.88 -2.51
N HIS A 26 37.32 28.82 -1.56
CA HIS A 26 38.46 29.22 -0.72
C HIS A 26 39.03 28.04 0.06
N ARG A 27 38.19 27.30 0.79
CA ARG A 27 38.65 26.12 1.54
C ARG A 27 39.35 25.07 0.67
N ARG A 28 38.97 24.93 -0.61
CA ARG A 28 39.62 23.99 -1.54
C ARG A 28 40.94 24.58 -2.06
N ALA A 29 40.95 25.86 -2.43
CA ALA A 29 42.16 26.55 -2.87
C ALA A 29 43.24 26.58 -1.77
N GLU A 30 42.87 26.87 -0.51
CA GLU A 30 43.76 26.85 0.65
C GLU A 30 44.38 25.47 0.92
N ARG A 31 43.69 24.40 0.51
CA ARG A 31 44.19 23.02 0.57
C ARG A 31 45.03 22.62 -0.65
N GLY A 32 45.28 23.55 -1.56
CA GLY A 32 46.09 23.36 -2.76
C GLY A 32 45.35 22.79 -3.96
N THR A 33 44.00 22.73 -3.93
CA THR A 33 43.22 22.34 -5.10
C THR A 33 43.20 23.47 -6.14
N ASP A 34 43.34 23.14 -7.43
CA ASP A 34 43.20 24.10 -8.53
C ASP A 34 41.73 24.48 -8.71
N VAL A 35 41.35 25.66 -8.21
CA VAL A 35 39.98 26.19 -8.22
C VAL A 35 39.92 27.46 -9.05
N VAL A 36 38.96 27.53 -9.98
CA VAL A 36 38.67 28.76 -10.74
C VAL A 36 37.21 29.15 -10.62
N VAL A 37 36.93 30.45 -10.73
CA VAL A 37 35.59 30.99 -10.84
C VAL A 37 35.24 31.06 -12.33
N GLY A 38 34.30 30.24 -12.77
CA GLY A 38 33.78 30.30 -14.14
C GLY A 38 32.76 31.41 -14.28
N LEU A 39 31.82 31.47 -13.33
CA LEU A 39 30.83 32.54 -13.25
C LEU A 39 30.30 32.70 -11.83
N VAL A 40 30.27 33.92 -11.33
CA VAL A 40 29.64 34.29 -10.04
C VAL A 40 28.83 35.56 -10.21
N GLU A 41 27.58 35.53 -9.79
CA GLU A 41 26.71 36.70 -9.77
C GLU A 41 26.74 37.39 -8.41
N THR A 42 27.41 38.54 -8.34
CA THR A 42 27.52 39.31 -7.10
C THR A 42 26.25 40.12 -6.81
N HIS A 43 25.44 40.40 -7.84
CA HIS A 43 24.27 41.29 -7.78
C HIS A 43 24.53 42.62 -7.04
N GLY A 44 25.75 43.17 -7.19
CA GLY A 44 26.15 44.42 -6.53
C GLY A 44 26.46 44.30 -5.03
N ARG A 45 26.55 43.09 -4.48
CA ARG A 45 26.84 42.86 -3.05
C ARG A 45 28.34 42.95 -2.78
N ALA A 46 28.76 44.01 -2.10
CA ALA A 46 30.17 44.28 -1.79
C ALA A 46 30.88 43.12 -1.07
N LEU A 47 30.21 42.47 -0.10
CA LEU A 47 30.78 41.32 0.62
C LEU A 47 30.98 40.09 -0.27
N THR A 48 30.08 39.85 -1.21
CA THR A 48 30.22 38.74 -2.19
C THR A 48 31.30 39.05 -3.21
N ALA A 49 31.39 40.30 -3.67
CA ALA A 49 32.46 40.74 -4.57
C ALA A 49 33.84 40.64 -3.90
N ALA A 50 33.94 41.00 -2.61
CA ALA A 50 35.18 40.85 -1.84
C ALA A 50 35.63 39.39 -1.71
N GLN A 51 34.70 38.43 -1.69
CA GLN A 51 35.04 37.00 -1.66
C GLN A 51 35.60 36.45 -2.97
N LEU A 52 35.54 37.21 -4.08
CA LEU A 52 36.25 36.82 -5.30
C LEU A 52 37.77 37.03 -5.17
N ALA A 53 38.21 37.92 -4.28
CA ALA A 53 39.63 38.17 -4.06
C ALA A 53 40.32 36.89 -3.57
N GLY A 54 41.41 36.50 -4.23
CA GLY A 54 42.17 35.29 -3.90
C GLY A 54 41.78 34.05 -4.71
N LEU A 55 40.71 34.11 -5.52
CA LEU A 55 40.38 33.06 -6.48
C LEU A 55 40.70 33.50 -7.90
N GLU A 56 41.20 32.59 -8.74
CA GLU A 56 41.37 32.83 -10.18
C GLU A 56 39.98 32.96 -10.83
N VAL A 57 39.74 34.02 -11.61
CA VAL A 57 38.47 34.25 -12.29
C VAL A 57 38.66 34.17 -13.79
N VAL A 58 37.91 33.29 -14.45
CA VAL A 58 37.89 33.21 -15.91
C VAL A 58 37.11 34.41 -16.44
N PRO A 59 37.67 35.19 -17.38
CA PRO A 59 36.97 36.32 -17.98
C PRO A 59 35.65 35.88 -18.62
N ARG A 60 34.59 36.65 -18.36
CA ARG A 60 33.27 36.43 -18.95
C ARG A 60 33.30 36.71 -20.45
N ARG A 61 32.49 36.00 -21.22
CA ARG A 61 32.30 36.23 -22.66
C ARG A 61 31.25 37.31 -22.87
N SER A 62 31.60 38.37 -23.60
CA SER A 62 30.63 39.38 -24.03
C SER A 62 29.88 38.93 -25.29
N VAL A 63 28.55 38.87 -25.22
CA VAL A 63 27.67 38.39 -26.31
C VAL A 63 26.69 39.50 -26.71
N PRO A 64 26.73 40.00 -27.96
CA PRO A 64 25.76 40.98 -28.44
C PRO A 64 24.43 40.30 -28.79
N TYR A 65 23.33 40.74 -28.20
CA TYR A 65 21.99 40.23 -28.47
C TYR A 65 20.94 41.35 -28.41
N ARG A 66 20.09 41.45 -29.44
CA ARG A 66 19.02 42.47 -29.57
C ARG A 66 19.49 43.92 -29.30
N GLY A 67 20.69 44.27 -29.76
CA GLY A 67 21.25 45.62 -29.62
C GLY A 67 21.82 45.94 -28.23
N GLN A 68 21.89 44.97 -27.32
CA GLN A 68 22.57 45.08 -26.02
C GLN A 68 23.72 44.07 -25.95
N THR A 69 24.69 44.32 -25.07
CA THR A 69 25.77 43.36 -24.79
C THR A 69 25.52 42.73 -23.44
N PHE A 70 25.52 41.41 -23.41
CA PHE A 70 25.37 40.60 -22.21
C PHE A 70 26.70 39.91 -21.88
N GLU A 71 26.89 39.53 -20.63
CA GLU A 71 28.03 38.72 -20.21
C GLU A 71 27.57 37.31 -19.86
N GLU A 72 28.29 36.30 -20.37
CA GLU A 72 28.04 34.90 -20.09
C GLU A 72 29.31 34.18 -19.65
N MET A 73 29.16 32.98 -19.09
CA MET A 73 30.28 32.10 -18.79
C MET A 73 31.01 31.70 -20.08
N ASP A 74 32.34 31.78 -20.13
CA ASP A 74 33.12 31.28 -21.27
C ASP A 74 33.45 29.79 -21.09
N LEU A 75 32.48 28.93 -21.41
CA LEU A 75 32.62 27.48 -21.31
C LEU A 75 33.89 26.97 -22.05
N PRO A 76 34.17 27.36 -23.32
CA PRO A 76 35.40 26.94 -23.99
C PRO A 76 36.69 27.39 -23.29
N ALA A 77 36.72 28.58 -22.68
CA ALA A 77 37.90 29.02 -21.93
C ALA A 77 38.13 28.14 -20.69
N ILE A 78 37.09 27.78 -19.96
CA ILE A 78 37.18 26.90 -18.79
C ILE A 78 37.64 25.50 -19.22
N LEU A 79 37.06 24.95 -20.29
CA LEU A 79 37.44 23.64 -20.83
C LEU A 79 38.90 23.61 -21.33
N ARG A 80 39.42 24.72 -21.87
CA ARG A 80 40.85 24.84 -22.22
C ARG A 80 41.75 24.96 -20.99
N ARG A 81 41.30 25.70 -19.96
CA ARG A 81 42.03 25.90 -18.70
C ARG A 81 42.13 24.61 -17.87
N ARG A 82 41.15 23.71 -18.00
CA ARG A 82 41.07 22.40 -17.32
C ARG A 82 41.37 22.47 -15.81
N PRO A 83 40.65 23.32 -15.04
CA PRO A 83 40.82 23.36 -13.59
C PRO A 83 40.40 22.03 -12.95
N ALA A 84 40.84 21.77 -11.72
CA ALA A 84 40.31 20.64 -10.95
C ALA A 84 38.86 20.92 -10.51
N VAL A 85 38.55 22.17 -10.13
CA VAL A 85 37.23 22.60 -9.68
C VAL A 85 36.87 23.94 -10.32
N VAL A 86 35.62 24.09 -10.76
CA VAL A 86 35.05 25.37 -11.21
C VAL A 86 33.81 25.78 -10.41
N LEU A 87 33.73 27.05 -10.04
CA LEU A 87 32.55 27.64 -9.41
C LEU A 87 31.64 28.26 -10.48
N VAL A 88 30.36 27.84 -10.51
CA VAL A 88 29.38 28.27 -11.51
C VAL A 88 28.07 28.61 -10.82
N ASP A 89 27.76 29.89 -10.69
CA ASP A 89 26.51 30.35 -10.06
C ASP A 89 25.29 30.28 -11.01
N GLU A 90 24.10 30.32 -10.42
CA GLU A 90 22.80 30.34 -11.11
C GLU A 90 22.60 29.19 -12.11
N LEU A 91 22.57 27.96 -11.60
CA LEU A 91 22.46 26.74 -12.43
C LEU A 91 21.27 26.72 -13.40
N ALA A 92 20.16 27.37 -13.03
CA ALA A 92 18.93 27.39 -13.82
C ALA A 92 18.89 28.49 -14.89
N HIS A 93 19.92 29.33 -14.98
CA HIS A 93 19.98 30.43 -15.94
C HIS A 93 19.75 29.95 -17.37
N THR A 94 19.03 30.75 -18.14
CA THR A 94 18.89 30.57 -19.59
C THR A 94 19.91 31.46 -20.29
N ASN A 95 20.88 30.84 -20.94
CA ASN A 95 21.97 31.53 -21.60
C ASN A 95 21.45 32.38 -22.78
N ILE A 96 22.18 33.46 -23.07
CA ILE A 96 21.90 34.29 -24.24
C ILE A 96 22.13 33.51 -25.54
N PRO A 97 21.22 33.57 -26.54
CA PRO A 97 21.41 32.89 -27.81
C PRO A 97 22.74 33.23 -28.50
N GLY A 98 23.39 32.22 -29.07
CA GLY A 98 24.69 32.36 -29.73
C GLY A 98 25.89 31.86 -28.91
N VAL A 99 25.65 31.30 -27.73
CA VAL A 99 26.63 30.47 -27.00
C VAL A 99 26.36 28.97 -27.23
N GLU A 100 27.13 28.11 -26.57
CA GLU A 100 27.15 26.66 -26.77
C GLU A 100 25.81 25.99 -26.45
N HIS A 101 25.18 26.34 -25.33
CA HIS A 101 23.92 25.74 -24.88
C HIS A 101 22.86 26.78 -24.50
N GLU A 102 21.59 26.39 -24.52
CA GLU A 102 20.48 27.24 -24.08
C GLU A 102 20.44 27.37 -22.56
N LYS A 103 20.82 26.33 -21.82
CA LYS A 103 20.73 26.30 -20.36
C LYS A 103 22.10 26.12 -19.72
N ARG A 104 22.36 26.87 -18.65
CA ARG A 104 23.64 26.80 -17.93
C ARG A 104 23.94 25.44 -17.33
N TRP A 105 22.91 24.68 -16.95
CA TRP A 105 23.09 23.31 -16.45
C TRP A 105 23.66 22.37 -17.53
N GLU A 106 23.43 22.65 -18.82
CA GLU A 106 24.03 21.91 -19.95
C GLU A 106 25.53 22.26 -20.07
N ASP A 107 25.92 23.52 -19.86
CA ASP A 107 27.34 23.89 -19.77
C ASP A 107 28.05 23.18 -18.61
N VAL A 108 27.35 23.06 -17.47
CA VAL A 108 27.85 22.32 -16.31
C VAL A 108 27.98 20.83 -16.63
N GLU A 109 27.06 20.25 -17.39
CA GLU A 109 27.13 18.86 -17.85
C GLU A 109 28.41 18.61 -18.67
N ASP A 110 28.77 19.52 -19.58
CA ASP A 110 29.99 19.46 -20.38
C ASP A 110 31.26 19.55 -19.53
N LEU A 111 31.27 20.43 -18.52
CA LEU A 111 32.38 20.53 -17.56
C LEU A 111 32.58 19.22 -16.78
N LEU A 112 31.48 18.63 -16.30
CA LEU A 112 31.52 17.34 -15.61
C LEU A 112 31.97 16.22 -16.54
N ALA A 113 31.51 16.20 -17.79
CA ALA A 113 31.92 15.23 -18.80
C ALA A 113 33.43 15.33 -19.12
N ALA A 114 34.01 16.53 -19.07
CA ALA A 114 35.44 16.78 -19.22
C ALA A 114 36.28 16.35 -17.98
N GLY A 115 35.62 15.91 -16.90
CA GLY A 115 36.27 15.49 -15.66
C GLY A 115 36.58 16.63 -14.68
N ILE A 116 35.96 17.80 -14.86
CA ILE A 116 36.11 18.97 -14.00
C ILE A 116 35.02 18.91 -12.92
N ASP A 117 35.38 19.05 -11.65
CA ASP A 117 34.39 19.15 -10.57
C ASP A 117 33.71 20.52 -10.64
N VAL A 118 32.40 20.56 -10.40
CA VAL A 118 31.62 21.80 -10.44
C VAL A 118 30.97 22.05 -9.08
N ILE A 119 31.10 23.27 -8.57
CA ILE A 119 30.32 23.74 -7.42
C ILE A 119 29.36 24.81 -7.93
N SER A 120 28.07 24.62 -7.71
CA SER A 120 27.03 25.48 -8.25
C SER A 120 25.98 25.87 -7.22
N THR A 121 25.11 26.82 -7.57
CA THR A 121 23.98 27.22 -6.74
C THR A 121 22.67 27.26 -7.51
N VAL A 122 21.58 26.95 -6.80
CA VAL A 122 20.23 27.00 -7.37
C VAL A 122 19.21 27.34 -6.27
N ASN A 123 18.18 28.10 -6.61
CA ASN A 123 17.03 28.26 -5.72
C ASN A 123 15.96 27.22 -6.02
N LEU A 124 15.21 26.83 -5.00
CA LEU A 124 14.10 25.88 -5.11
C LEU A 124 13.07 26.27 -6.19
N GLN A 125 12.79 27.56 -6.34
CA GLN A 125 11.84 28.08 -7.33
C GLN A 125 12.18 27.75 -8.79
N HIS A 126 13.41 27.33 -9.07
CA HIS A 126 13.85 26.97 -10.42
C HIS A 126 13.74 25.47 -10.68
N LEU A 127 13.43 24.64 -9.69
CA LEU A 127 13.21 23.22 -9.94
C LEU A 127 11.85 23.04 -10.62
N GLU A 128 11.81 22.21 -11.67
CA GLU A 128 10.62 22.00 -12.50
C GLU A 128 9.46 21.43 -11.70
N SER A 129 9.71 20.43 -10.83
CA SER A 129 8.66 19.73 -10.08
C SER A 129 7.88 20.60 -9.09
N VAL A 130 8.48 21.70 -8.63
CA VAL A 130 7.93 22.59 -7.59
C VAL A 130 7.56 23.97 -8.13
N ASN A 131 7.78 24.23 -9.43
CA ASN A 131 7.55 25.55 -10.03
C ASN A 131 6.11 26.04 -9.82
N ASP A 132 5.11 25.19 -10.07
CA ASP A 132 3.69 25.52 -9.94
C ASP A 132 3.30 25.81 -8.48
N VAL A 133 3.82 25.01 -7.54
CA VAL A 133 3.59 25.19 -6.11
C VAL A 133 4.21 26.51 -5.63
N VAL A 134 5.43 26.81 -6.08
CA VAL A 134 6.12 28.06 -5.76
C VAL A 134 5.35 29.25 -6.35
N ALA A 135 4.90 29.17 -7.60
CA ALA A 135 4.11 30.22 -8.23
C ALA A 135 2.79 30.49 -7.48
N ALA A 136 2.13 29.44 -6.96
CA ALA A 136 0.93 29.58 -6.13
C ALA A 136 1.22 30.29 -4.79
N ILE A 137 2.41 30.08 -4.21
CA ILE A 137 2.85 30.73 -2.96
C ILE A 137 3.25 32.19 -3.21
N THR A 138 4.07 32.45 -4.23
CA THR A 138 4.71 33.76 -4.44
C THR A 138 3.93 34.68 -5.37
N GLY A 139 3.01 34.14 -6.17
CA GLY A 139 2.28 34.87 -7.22
C GLY A 139 3.11 35.17 -8.46
N THR A 140 4.33 34.62 -8.58
CA THR A 140 5.24 34.88 -9.69
C THR A 140 5.65 33.58 -10.37
N VAL A 141 5.39 33.46 -11.67
CA VAL A 141 5.81 32.31 -12.48
C VAL A 141 7.29 32.44 -12.83
N GLN A 142 8.09 31.43 -12.51
CA GLN A 142 9.51 31.41 -12.82
C GLN A 142 9.74 30.75 -14.18
N ARG A 143 10.32 31.49 -15.13
CA ARG A 143 10.55 31.03 -16.51
C ARG A 143 11.86 30.26 -16.69
N GLU A 144 12.81 30.50 -15.81
CA GLU A 144 14.10 29.82 -15.80
C GLU A 144 14.00 28.59 -14.89
N THR A 145 14.04 27.41 -15.49
CA THR A 145 13.97 26.13 -14.77
C THR A 145 15.20 25.27 -14.97
N VAL A 146 15.38 24.29 -14.09
CA VAL A 146 16.34 23.19 -14.20
C VAL A 146 15.63 21.87 -13.87
N PRO A 147 15.87 20.79 -14.65
CA PRO A 147 15.28 19.50 -14.36
C PRO A 147 15.70 18.98 -12.99
N ASP A 148 14.73 18.46 -12.23
CA ASP A 148 14.98 17.83 -10.93
C ASP A 148 15.98 16.69 -11.02
N SER A 149 15.93 15.92 -12.10
CA SER A 149 16.85 14.81 -12.34
C SER A 149 18.30 15.30 -12.35
N PHE A 150 18.62 16.41 -13.02
CA PHE A 150 19.97 16.95 -13.06
C PHE A 150 20.48 17.31 -11.65
N VAL A 151 19.65 18.01 -10.87
CA VAL A 151 19.99 18.40 -9.50
C VAL A 151 20.10 17.17 -8.59
N ARG A 152 19.25 16.15 -8.77
CA ARG A 152 19.28 14.86 -8.04
C ARG A 152 20.49 13.99 -8.37
N HIS A 153 21.06 14.10 -9.57
CA HIS A 153 22.28 13.37 -9.93
C HIS A 153 23.58 14.00 -9.40
N ALA A 154 23.54 15.22 -8.83
CA ALA A 154 24.70 15.78 -8.15
C ALA A 154 25.21 14.82 -7.07
N GLN A 155 26.51 14.81 -6.76
CA GLN A 155 27.07 13.96 -5.71
C GLN A 155 26.77 14.53 -4.31
N GLN A 156 26.56 15.84 -4.22
CA GLN A 156 26.23 16.49 -2.97
C GLN A 156 25.28 17.66 -3.21
N VAL A 157 24.16 17.70 -2.49
CA VAL A 157 23.27 18.87 -2.41
C VAL A 157 23.21 19.34 -0.98
N GLN A 158 23.57 20.60 -0.73
CA GLN A 158 23.56 21.21 0.59
C GLN A 158 22.54 22.35 0.62
N LEU A 159 21.59 22.27 1.55
CA LEU A 159 20.65 23.35 1.80
C LEU A 159 21.34 24.49 2.56
N VAL A 160 21.30 25.68 1.99
CA VAL A 160 21.68 26.94 2.64
C VAL A 160 20.42 27.54 3.24
N ASP A 161 20.22 27.27 4.53
CA ASP A 161 19.03 27.65 5.27
C ASP A 161 19.25 28.92 6.11
N ILE A 162 18.18 29.71 6.23
CA ILE A 162 18.08 30.90 7.08
C ILE A 162 16.63 31.04 7.53
N THR A 163 16.40 31.57 8.74
CA THR A 163 15.02 31.79 9.16
C THR A 163 14.36 32.90 8.33
N PRO A 164 13.04 32.84 8.08
CA PRO A 164 12.31 33.90 7.37
C PRO A 164 12.56 35.30 7.97
N GLU A 165 12.62 35.41 9.30
CA GLU A 165 12.85 36.67 10.00
C GLU A 165 14.26 37.21 9.74
N ALA A 166 15.27 36.34 9.77
CA ALA A 166 16.64 36.73 9.51
C ALA A 166 16.84 37.13 8.04
N LEU A 167 16.19 36.45 7.10
CA LEU A 167 16.23 36.82 5.68
C LEU A 167 15.57 38.19 5.43
N ARG A 168 14.39 38.41 6.02
CA ARG A 168 13.70 39.72 5.95
C ARG A 168 14.54 40.83 6.58
N ARG A 169 15.22 40.56 7.70
CA ARG A 169 16.11 41.53 8.34
C ARG A 169 17.32 41.86 7.44
N ARG A 170 17.94 40.85 6.81
CA ARG A 170 19.01 41.08 5.81
C ARG A 170 18.53 41.93 4.64
N MET A 171 17.29 41.72 4.20
CA MET A 171 16.66 42.49 3.13
C MET A 171 16.40 43.95 3.53
N ALA A 172 15.87 44.18 4.74
CA ALA A 172 15.62 45.51 5.30
C ALA A 172 16.92 46.34 5.45
N HIS A 173 18.05 45.68 5.70
CA HIS A 173 19.37 46.32 5.73
C HIS A 173 19.99 46.55 4.35
N GLY A 174 19.28 46.27 3.24
CA GLY A 174 19.78 46.50 1.88
C GLY A 174 20.84 45.50 1.39
N ASN A 175 21.03 44.37 2.10
CA ASN A 175 22.08 43.40 1.75
C ASN A 175 21.70 42.45 0.59
N ILE A 176 20.45 42.51 0.11
CA ILE A 176 19.90 41.56 -0.86
C ILE A 176 19.42 42.28 -2.13
N TYR A 177 18.69 43.39 -1.98
CA TYR A 177 18.18 44.23 -3.07
C TYR A 177 18.55 45.70 -2.84
N PRO A 178 18.64 46.50 -3.92
CA PRO A 178 18.72 47.96 -3.81
C PRO A 178 17.53 48.53 -3.03
N ALA A 179 17.76 49.55 -2.21
CA ALA A 179 16.79 50.13 -1.28
C ALA A 179 15.42 50.42 -1.93
N GLU A 180 15.42 50.91 -3.17
CA GLU A 180 14.24 51.26 -3.96
C GLU A 180 13.26 50.10 -4.19
N ARG A 181 13.73 48.84 -4.19
CA ARG A 181 12.89 47.65 -4.45
C ARG A 181 12.59 46.84 -3.19
N VAL A 182 13.12 47.24 -2.04
CA VAL A 182 13.01 46.47 -0.79
C VAL A 182 11.55 46.36 -0.34
N ASP A 183 10.81 47.47 -0.27
CA ASP A 183 9.44 47.47 0.24
C ASP A 183 8.47 46.66 -0.64
N ALA A 184 8.60 46.78 -1.96
CA ALA A 184 7.79 46.03 -2.92
C ALA A 184 8.05 44.52 -2.83
N ALA A 185 9.31 44.11 -2.66
CA ALA A 185 9.65 42.71 -2.57
C ALA A 185 9.36 42.10 -1.17
N LEU A 186 9.49 42.87 -0.08
CA LEU A 186 9.02 42.50 1.27
C LEU A 186 7.50 42.32 1.33
N SER A 187 6.77 43.11 0.53
CA SER A 187 5.31 43.05 0.45
C SER A 187 4.78 41.97 -0.50
N ASN A 188 5.64 41.28 -1.25
CA ASN A 188 5.27 40.22 -2.20
C ASN A 188 6.03 38.91 -1.91
N PHE A 189 7.11 38.64 -2.63
CA PHE A 189 7.88 37.39 -2.52
C PHE A 189 8.39 37.12 -1.10
N PHE A 190 8.90 38.15 -0.40
CA PHE A 190 9.55 38.02 0.92
C PHE A 190 8.59 38.21 2.10
N ARG A 191 7.29 37.92 1.91
CA ARG A 191 6.36 37.76 3.02
C ARG A 191 6.80 36.59 3.91
N GLN A 192 6.65 36.74 5.22
CA GLN A 192 7.06 35.71 6.18
C GLN A 192 6.41 34.35 5.91
N GLY A 193 5.10 34.34 5.58
CA GLY A 193 4.39 33.12 5.20
C GLY A 193 4.97 32.44 3.96
N ASN A 194 5.27 33.22 2.90
CA ASN A 194 5.86 32.71 1.68
C ASN A 194 7.24 32.09 1.94
N LEU A 195 8.10 32.79 2.69
CA LEU A 195 9.44 32.30 3.03
C LEU A 195 9.39 31.05 3.92
N ALA A 196 8.43 30.96 4.84
CA ALA A 196 8.22 29.76 5.66
C ALA A 196 7.80 28.57 4.79
N ALA A 197 6.85 28.77 3.87
CA ALA A 197 6.40 27.73 2.94
C ALA A 197 7.52 27.28 1.99
N LEU A 198 8.30 28.21 1.43
CA LEU A 198 9.44 27.89 0.58
C LEU A 198 10.53 27.12 1.34
N ARG A 199 10.78 27.47 2.60
CA ARG A 199 11.71 26.76 3.48
C ARG A 199 11.23 25.33 3.75
N GLU A 200 9.96 25.16 4.06
CA GLU A 200 9.36 23.84 4.24
C GLU A 200 9.46 23.01 2.96
N LEU A 201 9.09 23.58 1.81
CA LEU A 201 9.20 22.93 0.51
C LEU A 201 10.65 22.53 0.17
N ALA A 202 11.64 23.36 0.54
CA ALA A 202 13.05 23.04 0.34
C ALA A 202 13.51 21.85 1.19
N LEU A 203 13.05 21.79 2.45
CA LEU A 203 13.35 20.67 3.36
C LEU A 203 12.67 19.38 2.89
N LEU A 204 11.43 19.46 2.41
CA LEU A 204 10.70 18.33 1.84
C LEU A 204 11.39 17.79 0.59
N TRP A 205 11.75 18.68 -0.35
CA TRP A 205 12.43 18.28 -1.56
C TRP A 205 13.79 17.62 -1.28
N LEU A 206 14.54 18.14 -0.30
CA LEU A 206 15.81 17.55 0.11
C LEU A 206 15.62 16.17 0.77
N ALA A 207 14.59 16.01 1.59
CA ALA A 207 14.25 14.72 2.19
C ALA A 207 13.95 13.67 1.10
N ASP A 208 13.12 14.03 0.11
CA ASP A 208 12.78 13.15 -1.02
C ASP A 208 14.01 12.73 -1.85
N ARG A 209 15.11 13.50 -1.86
CA ARG A 209 16.36 13.14 -2.57
C ARG A 209 17.17 12.09 -1.81
N VAL A 210 17.20 12.18 -0.48
CA VAL A 210 17.93 11.20 0.35
C VAL A 210 17.39 9.80 0.09
N ASP A 211 16.09 9.69 -0.18
CA ASP A 211 15.41 8.44 -0.50
C ASP A 211 15.92 7.82 -1.81
N ASP A 212 16.18 8.63 -2.85
CA ASP A 212 16.70 8.18 -4.16
C ASP A 212 18.16 7.70 -4.07
N GLU A 213 19.02 8.39 -3.30
CA GLU A 213 20.41 7.98 -3.08
C GLU A 213 20.49 6.66 -2.29
N LEU A 214 19.61 6.50 -1.31
CA LEU A 214 19.48 5.26 -0.53
C LEU A 214 19.00 4.11 -1.43
N GLN A 215 18.07 4.36 -2.35
CA GLN A 215 17.63 3.37 -3.32
C GLN A 215 18.76 2.95 -4.27
N ALA A 216 19.51 3.90 -4.84
CA ALA A 216 20.65 3.60 -5.71
C ALA A 216 21.81 2.90 -4.97
N TYR A 217 21.95 3.13 -3.66
CA TYR A 217 22.91 2.40 -2.82
C TYR A 217 22.45 0.95 -2.58
N ARG A 218 21.15 0.71 -2.33
CA ARG A 218 20.56 -0.63 -2.15
C ARG A 218 20.74 -1.50 -3.38
N GLU A 219 20.46 -0.96 -4.57
CA GLU A 219 20.61 -1.69 -5.84
C GLU A 219 22.07 -2.10 -6.08
N ARG A 220 23.03 -1.22 -5.77
CA ARG A 220 24.46 -1.51 -5.91
C ARG A 220 25.00 -2.51 -4.89
N HIS A 221 24.45 -2.55 -3.68
CA HIS A 221 24.95 -3.38 -2.59
C HIS A 221 24.11 -4.63 -2.28
N GLN A 222 23.04 -4.90 -3.06
CA GLN A 222 22.15 -6.06 -2.90
C GLN A 222 21.66 -6.26 -1.47
N ILE A 223 21.37 -5.15 -0.77
CA ILE A 223 20.92 -5.19 0.62
C ILE A 223 19.44 -5.57 0.63
N SER A 224 19.14 -6.79 1.04
CA SER A 224 17.80 -7.42 1.06
C SER A 224 16.95 -7.10 2.30
N HIS A 225 17.47 -6.31 3.24
CA HIS A 225 16.70 -5.87 4.40
C HIS A 225 16.06 -4.51 4.15
N ALA A 226 14.73 -4.47 4.30
CA ALA A 226 13.89 -3.30 4.13
C ALA A 226 14.34 -2.18 5.08
N TRP A 227 14.91 -1.12 4.54
CA TRP A 227 14.92 0.15 5.25
C TRP A 227 13.63 0.89 4.88
N GLU A 228 12.80 1.12 5.90
CA GLU A 228 11.49 1.77 5.88
C GLU A 228 11.61 3.24 5.46
N THR A 229 11.66 3.51 4.17
CA THR A 229 11.72 4.90 3.67
C THR A 229 10.37 5.41 3.18
N ARG A 230 9.44 4.50 2.84
CA ARG A 230 8.02 4.83 2.73
C ARG A 230 7.24 3.85 3.57
N GLU A 231 6.50 4.38 4.54
CA GLU A 231 5.52 3.57 5.24
C GLU A 231 4.53 3.02 4.19
N ARG A 232 4.14 1.76 4.34
CA ARG A 232 3.14 1.14 3.48
C ARG A 232 2.08 0.57 4.37
N LEU A 233 0.86 1.03 4.16
CA LEU A 233 -0.28 0.68 4.97
C LEU A 233 -1.19 -0.23 4.16
N VAL A 234 -1.30 -1.48 4.62
CA VAL A 234 -2.25 -2.44 4.07
C VAL A 234 -3.54 -2.38 4.87
N VAL A 235 -4.68 -2.24 4.21
CA VAL A 235 -6.01 -2.30 4.84
C VAL A 235 -6.78 -3.52 4.34
N SER A 236 -7.35 -4.29 5.27
CA SER A 236 -8.21 -5.42 4.92
C SER A 236 -9.56 -4.93 4.39
N ILE A 237 -9.94 -5.30 3.18
CA ILE A 237 -11.24 -4.96 2.59
C ILE A 237 -12.20 -6.14 2.79
N THR A 238 -13.26 -5.89 3.55
CA THR A 238 -14.42 -6.78 3.69
C THR A 238 -15.61 -6.19 2.94
N GLY A 239 -16.61 -6.98 2.56
CA GLY A 239 -17.84 -6.40 2.02
C GLY A 239 -18.64 -5.58 3.06
N GLY A 240 -19.30 -4.51 2.62
CA GLY A 240 -20.27 -3.72 3.41
C GLY A 240 -19.75 -2.37 3.95
N GLU A 241 -20.66 -1.54 4.49
CA GLU A 241 -20.40 -0.13 4.89
C GLU A 241 -19.23 0.04 5.88
N ALA A 242 -19.02 -0.92 6.77
CA ALA A 242 -17.92 -0.85 7.73
C ALA A 242 -16.53 -0.91 7.08
N ALA A 243 -16.43 -1.50 5.90
CA ALA A 243 -15.18 -1.49 5.14
C ALA A 243 -14.86 -0.11 4.59
N GLN A 244 -15.88 0.67 4.19
CA GLN A 244 -15.69 2.05 3.75
C GLN A 244 -15.20 2.93 4.89
N GLN A 245 -15.75 2.78 6.10
CA GLN A 245 -15.24 3.50 7.28
C GLN A 245 -13.78 3.11 7.60
N LEU A 246 -13.45 1.82 7.46
CA LEU A 246 -12.09 1.32 7.65
C LEU A 246 -11.13 1.91 6.61
N ILE A 247 -11.51 1.93 5.33
CA ILE A 247 -10.74 2.52 4.22
C ILE A 247 -10.52 4.01 4.48
N ARG A 248 -11.57 4.78 4.81
CA ARG A 248 -11.43 6.23 5.12
C ARG A 248 -10.50 6.47 6.31
N ARG A 249 -10.51 5.59 7.31
CA ARG A 249 -9.63 5.71 8.48
C ARG A 249 -8.20 5.30 8.15
N ALA A 250 -8.01 4.25 7.37
CA ALA A 250 -6.73 3.82 6.83
C ALA A 250 -6.10 4.90 5.94
N ALA A 251 -6.87 5.52 5.04
CA ALA A 251 -6.42 6.64 4.22
C ALA A 251 -5.96 7.82 5.07
N ARG A 252 -6.71 8.22 6.10
CA ARG A 252 -6.26 9.27 7.04
C ARG A 252 -4.97 8.90 7.80
N MET A 253 -4.77 7.63 8.11
CA MET A 253 -3.52 7.15 8.70
C MET A 253 -2.38 7.25 7.69
N ALA A 254 -2.61 6.76 6.48
CA ALA A 254 -1.66 6.78 5.38
C ALA A 254 -1.23 8.21 5.03
N THR A 255 -2.16 9.17 4.91
CA THR A 255 -1.83 10.58 4.66
C THR A 255 -0.95 11.19 5.76
N ARG A 256 -1.21 10.88 7.04
CA ARG A 256 -0.40 11.39 8.16
C ARG A 256 0.99 10.77 8.21
N ALA A 257 1.08 9.49 7.88
CA ALA A 257 2.32 8.73 7.80
C ALA A 257 3.11 8.97 6.50
N ARG A 258 2.51 9.68 5.52
CA ARG A 258 2.99 9.73 4.13
C ARG A 258 3.21 8.32 3.55
N ALA A 259 2.30 7.41 3.90
CA ALA A 259 2.33 6.03 3.50
C ALA A 259 1.54 5.79 2.21
N GLU A 260 1.99 4.83 1.41
CA GLU A 260 1.18 4.29 0.30
C GLU A 260 0.06 3.40 0.88
N LEU A 261 -1.16 3.54 0.36
CA LEU A 261 -2.33 2.77 0.80
C LEU A 261 -2.59 1.58 -0.13
N VAL A 262 -2.66 0.38 0.42
CA VAL A 262 -2.97 -0.84 -0.33
C VAL A 262 -4.18 -1.54 0.30
N GLY A 263 -5.24 -1.72 -0.47
CA GLY A 263 -6.44 -2.43 -0.05
C GLY A 263 -6.39 -3.89 -0.47
N VAL A 264 -6.53 -4.81 0.48
CA VAL A 264 -6.44 -6.25 0.23
C VAL A 264 -7.75 -6.94 0.54
N HIS A 265 -8.34 -7.59 -0.47
CA HIS A 265 -9.49 -8.47 -0.30
C HIS A 265 -9.06 -9.94 -0.38
N VAL A 266 -9.31 -10.70 0.68
CA VAL A 266 -9.07 -12.15 0.69
C VAL A 266 -10.37 -12.90 0.44
N ARG A 267 -10.43 -13.61 -0.69
CA ARG A 267 -11.53 -14.51 -1.04
C ARG A 267 -11.29 -15.89 -0.43
N HIS A 268 -12.25 -16.32 0.38
CA HIS A 268 -12.30 -17.70 0.85
C HIS A 268 -12.76 -18.65 -0.28
N ASP A 269 -12.07 -19.78 -0.43
CA ASP A 269 -12.37 -20.87 -1.37
C ASP A 269 -13.67 -21.66 -1.03
N ASP A 270 -14.47 -21.19 -0.06
CA ASP A 270 -15.64 -21.93 0.44
C ASP A 270 -16.91 -21.79 -0.42
N GLY A 271 -16.88 -21.06 -1.56
CA GLY A 271 -18.03 -20.88 -2.46
C GLY A 271 -19.28 -20.25 -1.80
N LEU A 272 -19.19 -19.85 -0.53
CA LEU A 272 -20.30 -19.47 0.35
C LEU A 272 -20.04 -18.09 0.95
N ARG A 273 -19.95 -17.08 0.07
CA ARG A 273 -20.24 -15.65 0.28
C ARG A 273 -19.50 -14.88 -0.80
N ARG A 274 -20.19 -14.54 -1.88
CA ARG A 274 -19.92 -13.26 -2.54
C ARG A 274 -20.48 -12.18 -1.60
N PRO A 275 -19.69 -11.18 -1.15
CA PRO A 275 -20.26 -9.85 -0.95
C PRO A 275 -21.12 -9.53 -2.19
N SER A 276 -22.25 -8.82 -2.10
CA SER A 276 -22.84 -8.33 -3.36
C SER A 276 -21.71 -7.61 -4.10
N ASP A 277 -21.40 -8.03 -5.33
CA ASP A 277 -20.24 -7.54 -6.09
C ASP A 277 -20.25 -5.99 -6.10
N GLU A 278 -21.44 -5.40 -6.06
CA GLU A 278 -21.72 -3.98 -5.87
C GLU A 278 -21.12 -3.33 -4.60
N THR A 279 -21.22 -3.95 -3.42
CA THR A 279 -20.65 -3.37 -2.17
C THR A 279 -19.12 -3.43 -2.13
N LEU A 280 -18.55 -4.41 -2.83
CA LEU A 280 -17.11 -4.56 -2.96
C LEU A 280 -16.57 -3.54 -3.96
N ASN A 281 -17.23 -3.40 -5.12
CA ASN A 281 -16.94 -2.38 -6.12
C ASN A 281 -16.94 -0.98 -5.50
N HIS A 282 -17.94 -0.64 -4.68
CA HIS A 282 -17.98 0.67 -4.04
C HIS A 282 -16.85 0.90 -3.02
N SER A 283 -16.30 -0.18 -2.44
CA SER A 283 -15.13 -0.10 -1.58
C SER A 283 -13.84 0.04 -2.38
N VAL A 284 -13.77 -0.56 -3.58
CA VAL A 284 -12.65 -0.42 -4.52
C VAL A 284 -12.63 0.99 -5.11
N GLU A 285 -13.77 1.50 -5.60
CA GLU A 285 -13.92 2.87 -6.07
C GLU A 285 -13.47 3.88 -5.02
N LEU A 286 -13.94 3.73 -3.77
CA LEU A 286 -13.52 4.59 -2.67
C LEU A 286 -12.03 4.49 -2.35
N LEU A 287 -11.42 3.30 -2.51
CA LEU A 287 -9.99 3.12 -2.31
C LEU A 287 -9.20 3.87 -3.39
N GLU A 288 -9.61 3.76 -4.65
CA GLU A 288 -9.00 4.43 -5.79
C GLU A 288 -9.17 5.97 -5.71
N GLU A 289 -10.34 6.47 -5.29
CA GLU A 289 -10.57 7.89 -4.99
C GLU A 289 -9.62 8.46 -3.92
N LEU A 290 -9.07 7.59 -3.08
CA LEU A 290 -8.14 7.94 -2.00
C LEU A 290 -6.69 7.59 -2.34
N ASP A 291 -6.36 7.50 -3.63
CA ASP A 291 -5.05 7.14 -4.18
C ASP A 291 -4.51 5.78 -3.67
N GLY A 292 -5.41 4.86 -3.32
CA GLY A 292 -5.09 3.51 -2.87
C GLY A 292 -5.15 2.47 -3.99
N ARG A 293 -4.32 1.43 -3.88
CA ARG A 293 -4.27 0.32 -4.86
C ARG A 293 -4.99 -0.93 -4.34
N TYR A 294 -5.80 -1.56 -5.17
CA TYR A 294 -6.54 -2.78 -4.84
C TYR A 294 -5.78 -4.06 -5.21
N ILE A 295 -5.80 -5.06 -4.31
CA ILE A 295 -5.26 -6.41 -4.53
C ILE A 295 -6.27 -7.44 -4.03
N GLU A 296 -6.53 -8.46 -4.86
CA GLU A 296 -7.38 -9.59 -4.52
C GLU A 296 -6.56 -10.88 -4.43
N VAL A 297 -6.76 -11.64 -3.36
CA VAL A 297 -6.06 -12.93 -3.13
C VAL A 297 -7.07 -14.00 -2.75
N VAL A 298 -6.88 -15.22 -3.26
CA VAL A 298 -7.71 -16.38 -2.89
C VAL A 298 -6.93 -17.23 -1.89
N ASP A 299 -7.45 -17.36 -0.67
CA ASP A 299 -6.84 -18.20 0.36
C ASP A 299 -7.89 -18.72 1.36
N SER A 300 -7.62 -19.89 1.93
CA SER A 300 -8.41 -20.48 3.01
C SER A 300 -8.11 -19.87 4.39
N ASP A 301 -6.96 -19.23 4.56
CA ASP A 301 -6.53 -18.59 5.80
C ASP A 301 -6.33 -17.08 5.63
N VAL A 302 -7.38 -16.32 5.91
CA VAL A 302 -7.41 -14.86 5.76
C VAL A 302 -6.29 -14.17 6.54
N ALA A 303 -5.96 -14.63 7.74
CA ALA A 303 -4.93 -13.99 8.55
C ALA A 303 -3.53 -14.20 7.94
N ALA A 304 -3.24 -15.43 7.50
CA ALA A 304 -1.98 -15.73 6.84
C ALA A 304 -1.85 -15.01 5.50
N ALA A 305 -2.92 -14.97 4.70
CA ALA A 305 -2.94 -14.25 3.43
C ALA A 305 -2.70 -12.74 3.61
N LEU A 306 -3.39 -12.09 4.56
CA LEU A 306 -3.19 -10.67 4.84
C LEU A 306 -1.75 -10.35 5.25
N VAL A 307 -1.15 -11.16 6.13
CA VAL A 307 0.25 -10.96 6.55
C VAL A 307 1.22 -11.27 5.41
N SER A 308 0.94 -12.28 4.59
CA SER A 308 1.77 -12.62 3.42
C SER A 308 1.76 -11.50 2.38
N VAL A 309 0.59 -10.93 2.09
CA VAL A 309 0.46 -9.78 1.17
C VAL A 309 1.14 -8.56 1.76
N ALA A 310 0.93 -8.28 3.05
CA ALA A 310 1.62 -7.19 3.73
C ALA A 310 3.14 -7.31 3.61
N ARG A 311 3.71 -8.49 3.82
CA ARG A 311 5.16 -8.71 3.62
C ARG A 311 5.59 -8.60 2.16
N ALA A 312 4.82 -9.14 1.22
CA ALA A 312 5.14 -9.06 -0.20
C ALA A 312 5.18 -7.60 -0.70
N GLU A 313 4.29 -6.76 -0.17
CA GLU A 313 4.25 -5.32 -0.44
C GLU A 313 5.25 -4.51 0.40
N ASN A 314 6.04 -5.15 1.28
CA ASN A 314 6.91 -4.50 2.27
C ASN A 314 6.14 -3.46 3.11
N ALA A 315 4.94 -3.82 3.56
CA ALA A 315 4.10 -2.98 4.40
C ALA A 315 4.62 -2.92 5.83
N THR A 316 4.65 -1.71 6.40
CA THR A 316 5.01 -1.47 7.80
C THR A 316 3.80 -1.62 8.71
N GLN A 317 2.60 -1.39 8.19
CA GLN A 317 1.35 -1.39 8.95
C GLN A 317 0.26 -2.21 8.27
N LEU A 318 -0.50 -2.96 9.08
CA LEU A 318 -1.69 -3.71 8.69
C LEU A 318 -2.90 -3.24 9.49
N VAL A 319 -3.86 -2.64 8.80
CA VAL A 319 -5.12 -2.16 9.37
C VAL A 319 -6.23 -3.19 9.17
N ILE A 320 -6.83 -3.63 10.28
CA ILE A 320 -7.88 -4.65 10.31
C ILE A 320 -9.11 -4.12 11.05
N GLY A 321 -10.29 -4.35 10.49
CA GLY A 321 -11.55 -4.05 11.17
C GLY A 321 -11.88 -5.10 12.23
N ALA A 322 -12.32 -4.67 13.42
CA ALA A 322 -12.84 -5.58 14.43
C ALA A 322 -14.24 -6.07 14.01
N ASP A 323 -14.38 -7.38 13.74
CA ASP A 323 -15.67 -8.00 13.45
C ASP A 323 -16.32 -8.48 14.75
N PRO A 324 -17.50 -7.97 15.16
CA PRO A 324 -18.17 -8.38 16.38
C PRO A 324 -18.83 -9.76 16.21
N LYS A 325 -18.02 -10.83 16.14
CA LYS A 325 -18.54 -12.19 16.24
C LYS A 325 -18.86 -12.51 17.70
N SER A 326 -19.92 -13.30 17.90
CA SER A 326 -20.29 -13.88 19.20
C SER A 326 -19.06 -14.54 19.86
N ARG A 327 -18.85 -14.27 21.16
CA ARG A 327 -17.73 -14.81 21.96
C ARG A 327 -17.51 -16.32 21.76
N VAL A 328 -18.57 -17.07 21.47
CA VAL A 328 -18.54 -18.52 21.21
C VAL A 328 -17.93 -18.87 19.84
N ALA A 329 -18.18 -18.07 18.80
CA ALA A 329 -17.60 -18.28 17.47
C ALA A 329 -16.10 -17.91 17.45
N THR A 330 -15.70 -16.92 18.25
CA THR A 330 -14.30 -16.53 18.44
C THR A 330 -13.51 -17.58 19.21
N PHE A 331 -14.16 -18.28 20.16
CA PHE A 331 -13.55 -19.39 20.91
C PHE A 331 -13.30 -20.64 20.04
N LEU A 332 -14.18 -20.94 19.08
CA LEU A 332 -14.07 -22.14 18.24
C LEU A 332 -13.22 -21.98 16.95
N ARG A 333 -13.16 -20.78 16.36
CA ARG A 333 -12.44 -20.53 15.08
C ARG A 333 -11.21 -19.62 15.21
N GLY A 334 -10.92 -19.14 16.41
CA GLY A 334 -9.90 -18.12 16.63
C GLY A 334 -10.35 -16.74 16.12
N SER A 335 -9.67 -15.70 16.61
CA SER A 335 -9.84 -14.32 16.10
C SER A 335 -8.85 -14.10 14.96
N ILE A 336 -9.33 -13.65 13.79
CA ILE A 336 -8.46 -13.25 12.66
C ILE A 336 -7.45 -12.20 13.15
N VAL A 337 -7.90 -11.26 13.97
CA VAL A 337 -7.05 -10.23 14.60
C VAL A 337 -5.95 -10.86 15.45
N ALA A 338 -6.29 -11.80 16.33
CA ALA A 338 -5.30 -12.45 17.20
C ALA A 338 -4.27 -13.26 16.37
N ARG A 339 -4.72 -13.87 15.28
CA ARG A 339 -3.85 -14.64 14.38
C ARG A 339 -2.93 -13.73 13.55
N CYS A 340 -3.42 -12.60 13.04
CA CYS A 340 -2.57 -11.60 12.38
C CYS A 340 -1.50 -11.07 13.33
N VAL A 341 -1.87 -10.72 14.57
CA VAL A 341 -0.92 -10.28 15.61
C VAL A 341 0.13 -11.35 15.89
N ALA A 342 -0.26 -12.63 15.97
CA ALA A 342 0.69 -13.73 16.18
C ALA A 342 1.64 -13.97 15.00
N LEU A 343 1.19 -13.70 13.76
CA LEU A 343 1.96 -13.92 12.53
C LEU A 343 2.86 -12.74 12.15
N ALA A 344 2.50 -11.52 12.56
CA ALA A 344 3.17 -10.26 12.24
C ALA A 344 4.59 -10.11 12.83
N ARG A 345 5.00 -10.95 13.79
CA ARG A 345 6.39 -11.15 14.28
C ARG A 345 7.37 -9.94 14.21
N GLY A 346 6.94 -8.77 14.68
CA GLY A 346 7.79 -7.60 14.96
C GLY A 346 8.19 -6.76 13.75
N ASP A 347 7.96 -7.23 12.52
CA ASP A 347 8.21 -6.51 11.28
C ASP A 347 6.97 -5.82 10.70
N LEU A 348 5.81 -5.96 11.36
CA LEU A 348 4.52 -5.46 10.89
C LEU A 348 3.65 -5.00 12.07
N ASP A 349 3.29 -3.72 12.10
CA ASP A 349 2.38 -3.17 13.12
C ASP A 349 0.92 -3.44 12.77
N VAL A 350 0.18 -4.07 13.69
CA VAL A 350 -1.23 -4.43 13.45
C VAL A 350 -2.17 -3.45 14.16
N HIS A 351 -2.88 -2.64 13.38
CA HIS A 351 -3.86 -1.67 13.87
C HIS A 351 -5.28 -2.22 13.78
N VAL A 352 -5.94 -2.31 14.93
CA VAL A 352 -7.30 -2.82 15.03
C VAL A 352 -8.28 -1.67 15.23
N ILE A 353 -9.17 -1.47 14.27
CA ILE A 353 -10.18 -0.41 14.35
C ILE A 353 -11.51 -1.00 14.81
N SER A 354 -11.99 -0.57 15.97
CA SER A 354 -13.34 -0.87 16.45
C SER A 354 -14.39 -0.04 15.70
N ARG A 355 -15.57 -0.63 15.47
CA ARG A 355 -16.73 0.09 14.95
C ARG A 355 -17.34 0.98 16.02
N ASP A 356 -17.82 2.16 15.64
CA ASP A 356 -18.67 2.97 16.51
C ASP A 356 -19.99 2.24 16.75
N SER A 357 -20.37 2.10 18.01
CA SER A 357 -21.58 1.37 18.46
C SER A 357 -22.90 2.09 18.16
N SER A 358 -22.85 3.20 17.42
CA SER A 358 -23.96 4.14 17.19
C SER A 358 -24.78 3.83 15.94
N GLU A 359 -24.29 2.98 15.04
CA GLU A 359 -25.07 2.52 13.88
C GLU A 359 -25.93 1.31 14.26
N PRO A 360 -27.22 1.27 13.87
CA PRO A 360 -28.07 0.13 14.11
C PRO A 360 -27.41 -1.07 13.43
N ALA A 361 -26.97 -2.04 14.23
CA ALA A 361 -26.43 -3.29 13.72
C ALA A 361 -27.39 -3.82 12.65
N PRO A 362 -26.91 -4.22 11.45
CA PRO A 362 -27.76 -4.84 10.45
C PRO A 362 -28.55 -5.95 11.15
N PRO A 363 -29.87 -6.05 10.92
CA PRO A 363 -30.76 -6.88 11.72
C PRO A 363 -30.08 -8.22 11.90
N ARG A 364 -29.81 -8.56 13.17
CA ARG A 364 -29.20 -9.83 13.55
C ARG A 364 -30.04 -10.91 12.89
N SER A 365 -29.58 -11.40 11.73
CA SER A 365 -30.04 -12.68 11.24
C SER A 365 -29.49 -13.63 12.28
N ILE A 366 -30.36 -13.98 13.23
CA ILE A 366 -30.19 -15.16 14.05
C ILE A 366 -29.68 -16.20 13.07
N ARG A 367 -28.45 -16.65 13.29
CA ARG A 367 -27.83 -17.75 12.52
C ARG A 367 -28.76 -18.93 12.66
N ARG A 368 -29.75 -19.01 11.77
CA ARG A 368 -30.34 -20.26 11.38
C ARG A 368 -29.21 -20.89 10.61
N PHE A 369 -28.56 -21.90 11.21
CA PHE A 369 -27.89 -22.92 10.41
C PHE A 369 -28.79 -23.16 9.20
N PRO A 370 -28.31 -23.03 7.95
CA PRO A 370 -29.18 -23.20 6.80
C PRO A 370 -29.46 -24.69 6.67
N LEU A 371 -30.40 -25.17 7.49
CA LEU A 371 -30.99 -26.50 7.45
C LEU A 371 -31.91 -26.66 6.23
N ARG A 372 -32.05 -25.62 5.40
CA ARG A 372 -32.88 -25.60 4.20
C ARG A 372 -32.11 -25.03 3.02
N SER A 373 -31.33 -25.88 2.37
CA SER A 373 -30.83 -25.65 1.00
C SER A 373 -31.51 -26.58 -0.02
N VAL A 374 -32.59 -27.25 0.39
CA VAL A 374 -33.31 -28.24 -0.43
C VAL A 374 -34.76 -27.75 -0.59
N SER A 375 -35.32 -27.90 -1.80
CA SER A 375 -36.72 -27.57 -2.08
C SER A 375 -37.65 -28.18 -1.02
N PRO A 376 -38.68 -27.44 -0.53
CA PRO A 376 -39.64 -27.97 0.43
C PRO A 376 -40.25 -29.31 0.02
N SER A 377 -40.48 -29.53 -1.27
CA SER A 377 -41.03 -30.79 -1.79
C SER A 377 -40.08 -31.98 -1.60
N ARG A 378 -38.77 -31.77 -1.81
CA ARG A 378 -37.75 -32.82 -1.62
C ARG A 378 -37.50 -33.10 -0.14
N PHE A 379 -37.54 -32.05 0.70
CA PHE A 379 -37.44 -32.21 2.16
C PHE A 379 -38.58 -33.08 2.71
N TRP A 380 -39.83 -32.70 2.44
CA TRP A 380 -40.99 -33.48 2.90
C TRP A 380 -41.06 -34.86 2.23
N GLY A 381 -40.71 -34.98 0.96
CA GLY A 381 -40.63 -36.25 0.25
C GLY A 381 -39.61 -37.23 0.86
N SER A 382 -38.44 -36.73 1.28
CA SER A 382 -37.42 -37.55 1.94
C SER A 382 -37.82 -38.01 3.35
N LEU A 383 -38.60 -37.19 4.06
CA LEU A 383 -39.15 -37.57 5.37
C LEU A 383 -40.25 -38.62 5.22
N LEU A 384 -41.13 -38.47 4.21
CA LEU A 384 -42.12 -39.49 3.85
C LEU A 384 -41.44 -40.80 3.45
N LEU A 385 -40.37 -40.73 2.65
CA LEU A 385 -39.57 -41.89 2.28
C LEU A 385 -39.01 -42.59 3.51
N THR A 386 -38.49 -41.84 4.49
CA THR A 386 -38.00 -42.41 5.76
C THR A 386 -39.12 -43.12 6.53
N ALA A 387 -40.29 -42.48 6.62
CA ALA A 387 -41.44 -43.00 7.33
C ALA A 387 -42.04 -44.28 6.70
N VAL A 388 -41.85 -44.49 5.40
CA VAL A 388 -42.34 -45.68 4.68
C VAL A 388 -41.25 -46.75 4.55
N ALA A 389 -40.04 -46.36 4.14
CA ALA A 389 -38.97 -47.30 3.82
C ALA A 389 -38.45 -48.05 5.05
N LEU A 390 -38.30 -47.38 6.20
CA LEU A 390 -37.80 -48.03 7.41
C LEU A 390 -38.78 -49.12 7.92
N PRO A 391 -40.10 -48.87 8.09
CA PRO A 391 -41.02 -49.93 8.50
C PRO A 391 -41.15 -51.07 7.50
N VAL A 392 -41.23 -50.76 6.20
CA VAL A 392 -41.33 -51.80 5.15
C VAL A 392 -40.10 -52.69 5.14
N LEU A 393 -38.90 -52.10 5.22
CA LEU A 393 -37.64 -52.84 5.28
C LEU A 393 -37.53 -53.67 6.56
N THR A 394 -37.98 -53.12 7.69
CA THR A 394 -38.04 -53.85 8.97
C THR A 394 -38.94 -55.09 8.87
N LEU A 395 -40.16 -54.93 8.35
CA LEU A 395 -41.08 -56.05 8.15
C LEU A 395 -40.53 -57.09 7.18
N ALA A 396 -39.89 -56.66 6.09
CA ALA A 396 -39.27 -57.56 5.12
C ALA A 396 -38.14 -58.40 5.76
N LEU A 397 -37.28 -57.76 6.57
CA LEU A 397 -36.20 -58.45 7.27
C LEU A 397 -36.75 -59.47 8.27
N LEU A 398 -37.78 -59.10 9.04
CA LEU A 398 -38.42 -60.00 10.01
C LEU A 398 -39.09 -61.21 9.34
N HIS A 399 -39.75 -61.02 8.19
CA HIS A 399 -40.42 -62.11 7.46
C HIS A 399 -39.46 -62.98 6.62
N SER A 400 -38.29 -62.46 6.28
CA SER A 400 -37.30 -63.19 5.47
C SER A 400 -36.61 -64.33 6.22
N GLY A 401 -36.69 -64.37 7.55
CA GLY A 401 -35.96 -65.32 8.39
C GLY A 401 -34.44 -65.06 8.46
N LEU A 402 -33.93 -64.02 7.81
CA LEU A 402 -32.51 -63.63 7.78
C LEU A 402 -32.20 -62.45 8.71
N ALA A 403 -33.11 -62.14 9.64
CA ALA A 403 -32.99 -61.03 10.58
C ALA A 403 -31.73 -61.18 11.45
N SER A 404 -30.75 -60.31 11.23
CA SER A 404 -29.56 -60.17 12.07
C SER A 404 -29.24 -58.69 12.27
N LEU A 405 -28.67 -58.36 13.44
CA LEU A 405 -28.32 -56.98 13.78
C LEU A 405 -27.40 -56.35 12.71
N ALA A 406 -26.43 -57.10 12.19
CA ALA A 406 -25.50 -56.61 11.17
C ALA A 406 -26.20 -56.29 9.83
N LEU A 407 -27.13 -57.14 9.38
CA LEU A 407 -27.88 -56.92 8.15
C LEU A 407 -28.87 -55.76 8.30
N ALA A 408 -29.51 -55.63 9.47
CA ALA A 408 -30.39 -54.50 9.79
C ALA A 408 -29.61 -53.17 9.76
N LEU A 409 -28.48 -53.07 10.46
CA LEU A 409 -27.66 -51.85 10.46
C LEU A 409 -27.18 -51.47 9.06
N SER A 410 -26.71 -52.43 8.27
CA SER A 410 -26.20 -52.18 6.91
C SER A 410 -27.30 -51.73 5.95
N SER A 411 -28.46 -52.38 6.00
CA SER A 411 -29.60 -52.06 5.13
C SER A 411 -30.23 -50.70 5.49
N PHE A 412 -30.36 -50.38 6.78
CA PHE A 412 -30.86 -49.07 7.19
C PHE A 412 -29.86 -47.94 6.90
N LEU A 413 -28.56 -48.20 6.96
CA LEU A 413 -27.56 -47.21 6.53
C LEU A 413 -27.81 -46.78 5.07
N LEU A 414 -28.14 -47.72 4.19
CA LEU A 414 -28.41 -47.45 2.77
C LEU A 414 -29.67 -46.58 2.59
N VAL A 415 -30.72 -46.81 3.40
CA VAL A 415 -31.91 -45.95 3.42
C VAL A 415 -31.55 -44.54 3.89
N VAL A 416 -30.76 -44.41 4.96
CA VAL A 416 -30.32 -43.12 5.51
C VAL A 416 -29.48 -42.34 4.50
N ILE A 417 -28.56 -43.01 3.79
CA ILE A 417 -27.76 -42.42 2.70
C ILE A 417 -28.68 -41.87 1.61
N THR A 418 -29.67 -42.65 1.19
CA THR A 418 -30.61 -42.26 0.13
C THR A 418 -31.45 -41.05 0.55
N VAL A 419 -31.94 -41.05 1.80
CA VAL A 419 -32.70 -39.93 2.37
C VAL A 419 -31.83 -38.68 2.48
N ALA A 420 -30.57 -38.81 2.91
CA ALA A 420 -29.63 -37.69 3.00
C ALA A 420 -29.30 -37.11 1.61
N ALA A 421 -29.14 -37.95 0.59
CA ALA A 421 -28.89 -37.51 -0.78
C ALA A 421 -30.05 -36.71 -1.38
N ILE A 422 -31.30 -37.08 -1.06
CA ILE A 422 -32.51 -36.45 -1.61
C ILE A 422 -32.93 -35.22 -0.79
N GLY A 423 -32.94 -35.36 0.54
CA GLY A 423 -33.51 -34.41 1.50
C GLY A 423 -32.50 -33.49 2.18
N GLY A 424 -31.21 -33.77 2.03
CA GLY A 424 -30.12 -33.10 2.72
C GLY A 424 -29.85 -33.64 4.12
N LEU A 425 -28.99 -32.93 4.86
CA LEU A 425 -28.49 -33.38 6.15
C LEU A 425 -29.59 -33.64 7.20
N VAL A 426 -30.60 -32.78 7.30
CA VAL A 426 -31.60 -32.88 8.37
C VAL A 426 -32.48 -34.12 8.24
N PRO A 427 -33.13 -34.41 7.10
CA PRO A 427 -33.86 -35.66 6.93
C PRO A 427 -32.96 -36.90 7.10
N GLY A 428 -31.70 -36.82 6.67
CA GLY A 428 -30.72 -37.90 6.88
C GLY A 428 -30.47 -38.18 8.36
N LEU A 429 -30.26 -37.14 9.19
CA LEU A 429 -30.07 -37.29 10.63
C LEU A 429 -31.33 -37.81 11.33
N VAL A 430 -32.51 -37.34 10.92
CA VAL A 430 -33.80 -37.84 11.43
C VAL A 430 -33.96 -39.33 11.07
N GLY A 431 -33.60 -39.72 9.85
CA GLY A 431 -33.58 -41.12 9.43
C GLY A 431 -32.59 -41.97 10.22
N ALA A 432 -31.37 -41.47 10.46
CA ALA A 432 -30.35 -42.16 11.25
C ALA A 432 -30.82 -42.41 12.69
N LEU A 433 -31.44 -41.41 13.32
CA LEU A 433 -31.98 -41.53 14.67
C LEU A 433 -33.18 -42.49 14.72
N THR A 434 -34.09 -42.39 13.75
CA THR A 434 -35.26 -43.27 13.66
C THR A 434 -34.82 -44.71 13.43
N SER A 435 -33.87 -44.94 12.54
CA SER A 435 -33.30 -46.26 12.29
C SER A 435 -32.58 -46.81 13.52
N PHE A 436 -31.81 -45.98 14.24
CA PHE A 436 -31.16 -46.39 15.50
C PHE A 436 -32.21 -46.89 16.51
N LEU A 437 -33.32 -46.15 16.68
CA LEU A 437 -34.39 -46.52 17.60
C LEU A 437 -35.10 -47.82 17.18
N VAL A 438 -35.42 -47.95 15.89
CA VAL A 438 -36.04 -49.17 15.34
C VAL A 438 -35.10 -50.37 15.47
N THR A 439 -33.80 -50.18 15.22
CA THR A 439 -32.81 -51.25 15.32
C THR A 439 -32.63 -51.71 16.76
N ASN A 440 -32.58 -50.76 17.70
CA ASN A 440 -32.51 -51.06 19.13
C ASN A 440 -33.75 -51.85 19.58
N TRP A 441 -34.94 -51.45 19.15
CA TRP A 441 -36.19 -52.10 19.55
C TRP A 441 -36.38 -53.49 18.94
N GLU A 442 -36.10 -53.70 17.65
CA GLU A 442 -36.43 -54.96 16.96
C GLU A 442 -35.28 -55.97 16.89
N PHE A 443 -34.02 -55.52 16.93
CA PHE A 443 -32.86 -56.38 16.61
C PHE A 443 -31.79 -56.46 17.71
N ALA A 444 -31.81 -55.56 18.71
CA ALA A 444 -30.83 -55.59 19.81
C ALA A 444 -31.42 -56.31 21.04
N PRO A 445 -30.81 -57.42 21.51
CA PRO A 445 -31.29 -58.12 22.71
C PRO A 445 -31.04 -57.32 24.00
N PRO A 446 -32.00 -57.30 24.96
CA PRO A 446 -33.37 -57.81 24.87
C PRO A 446 -34.27 -56.99 23.93
N VAL A 447 -34.87 -57.67 22.94
CA VAL A 447 -35.76 -57.05 21.96
C VAL A 447 -37.04 -56.52 22.62
N HIS A 448 -37.67 -55.55 21.98
CA HIS A 448 -38.83 -54.78 22.46
C HIS A 448 -38.58 -54.00 23.75
N THR A 449 -37.31 -53.68 24.03
CA THR A 449 -36.91 -52.77 25.10
C THR A 449 -35.87 -51.80 24.56
N PHE A 450 -35.74 -50.63 25.18
CA PHE A 450 -34.65 -49.69 24.83
C PHE A 450 -33.38 -49.94 25.67
N THR A 451 -33.37 -50.95 26.52
CA THR A 451 -32.24 -51.29 27.40
C THR A 451 -31.27 -52.22 26.70
N ILE A 452 -30.03 -51.76 26.51
CA ILE A 452 -28.98 -52.53 25.84
C ILE A 452 -28.14 -53.23 26.91
N ALA A 453 -28.31 -54.55 27.05
CA ALA A 453 -27.61 -55.34 28.06
C ALA A 453 -26.18 -55.73 27.63
N ASN A 454 -25.95 -55.88 26.32
CA ASN A 454 -24.69 -56.35 25.78
C ASN A 454 -23.80 -55.17 25.32
N PRO A 455 -22.57 -55.01 25.86
CA PRO A 455 -21.67 -53.93 25.46
C PRO A 455 -21.29 -53.97 23.97
N ARG A 456 -21.30 -55.16 23.33
CA ARG A 456 -21.01 -55.31 21.91
C ARG A 456 -22.09 -54.67 21.03
N ASP A 457 -23.36 -54.88 21.38
CA ASP A 457 -24.50 -54.37 20.62
C ASP A 457 -24.66 -52.86 20.85
N PHE A 458 -24.35 -52.39 22.06
CA PHE A 458 -24.24 -50.96 22.37
C PHE A 458 -23.20 -50.28 21.47
N LEU A 459 -22.00 -50.85 21.38
CA LEU A 459 -20.93 -50.31 20.54
C LEU A 459 -21.32 -50.35 19.05
N ALA A 460 -22.00 -51.41 18.59
CA ALA A 460 -22.49 -51.52 17.22
C ALA A 460 -23.53 -50.44 16.87
N LEU A 461 -24.47 -50.16 17.78
CA LEU A 461 -25.50 -49.14 17.59
C LEU A 461 -24.93 -47.71 17.64
N VAL A 462 -24.00 -47.42 18.56
CA VAL A 462 -23.35 -46.11 18.66
C VAL A 462 -22.42 -45.85 17.47
N SER A 463 -21.64 -46.86 17.06
CA SER A 463 -20.77 -46.77 15.87
C SER A 463 -21.59 -46.59 14.59
N TYR A 464 -22.71 -47.30 14.46
CA TYR A 464 -23.67 -47.08 13.38
C TYR A 464 -24.20 -45.65 13.36
N LEU A 465 -24.68 -45.11 14.50
CA LEU A 465 -25.22 -43.76 14.55
C LEU A 465 -24.17 -42.71 14.17
N GLY A 466 -22.93 -42.88 14.65
CA GLY A 466 -21.79 -42.05 14.27
C GLY A 466 -21.48 -42.14 12.77
N ALA A 467 -21.37 -43.36 12.23
CA ALA A 467 -21.12 -43.59 10.81
C ALA A 467 -22.24 -43.02 9.93
N ALA A 468 -23.50 -43.24 10.30
CA ALA A 468 -24.66 -42.71 9.59
C ALA A 468 -24.69 -41.18 9.57
N ALA A 469 -24.36 -40.53 10.68
CA ALA A 469 -24.27 -39.06 10.75
C ALA A 469 -23.12 -38.51 9.90
N VAL A 470 -21.94 -39.14 9.95
CA VAL A 470 -20.77 -38.76 9.14
C VAL A 470 -21.08 -38.93 7.65
N VAL A 471 -21.63 -40.08 7.26
CA VAL A 471 -21.98 -40.36 5.87
C VAL A 471 -23.09 -39.42 5.38
N ALA A 472 -24.13 -39.14 6.18
CA ALA A 472 -25.15 -38.16 5.83
C ALA A 472 -24.54 -36.76 5.60
N GLY A 473 -23.54 -36.37 6.39
CA GLY A 473 -22.76 -35.14 6.18
C GLY A 473 -21.96 -35.14 4.87
N PHE A 474 -21.21 -36.21 4.60
CA PHE A 474 -20.43 -36.34 3.36
C PHE A 474 -21.33 -36.35 2.12
N VAL A 475 -22.46 -37.06 2.17
CA VAL A 475 -23.42 -37.17 1.08
C VAL A 475 -24.09 -35.82 0.81
N ASP A 476 -24.46 -35.05 1.84
CA ASP A 476 -25.00 -33.69 1.67
C ASP A 476 -23.99 -32.77 0.97
N VAL A 477 -22.71 -32.83 1.34
CA VAL A 477 -21.64 -32.06 0.69
C VAL A 477 -21.45 -32.51 -0.77
N ALA A 478 -21.41 -33.81 -1.03
CA ALA A 478 -21.24 -34.36 -2.38
C ALA A 478 -22.43 -34.03 -3.30
N ALA A 479 -23.67 -34.17 -2.81
CA ALA A 479 -24.89 -33.87 -3.55
C ALA A 479 -25.04 -32.37 -3.87
N ARG A 480 -24.54 -31.50 -2.99
CA ARG A 480 -24.48 -30.05 -3.26
C ARG A 480 -23.47 -29.72 -4.35
N ARG A 481 -22.29 -30.37 -4.35
CA ARG A 481 -21.26 -30.20 -5.39
C ARG A 481 -21.75 -30.65 -6.77
N SER A 482 -22.40 -31.81 -6.87
CA SER A 482 -22.94 -32.30 -8.15
C SER A 482 -24.06 -31.41 -8.69
N SER A 483 -24.94 -30.92 -7.80
CA SER A 483 -26.03 -30.01 -8.18
C SER A 483 -25.54 -28.62 -8.61
N ALA A 484 -24.37 -28.18 -8.12
CA ALA A 484 -23.73 -26.93 -8.53
C ALA A 484 -23.02 -27.11 -9.89
N ALA A 485 -22.32 -28.24 -10.10
CA ALA A 485 -21.68 -28.57 -11.38
C ALA A 485 -22.71 -28.67 -12.53
N ALA A 486 -23.83 -29.37 -12.31
CA ALA A 486 -24.90 -29.50 -13.31
C ALA A 486 -25.62 -28.17 -13.62
N ARG A 487 -25.56 -27.19 -12.72
CA ARG A 487 -26.07 -25.83 -12.98
C ARG A 487 -25.08 -25.02 -13.81
N ALA A 488 -23.80 -25.06 -13.45
CA ALA A 488 -22.73 -24.41 -14.22
C ALA A 488 -22.67 -24.91 -15.68
N GLU A 489 -22.89 -26.21 -15.90
CA GLU A 489 -22.93 -26.80 -17.24
C GLU A 489 -24.17 -26.36 -18.06
N ARG A 490 -25.33 -26.21 -17.40
CA ARG A 490 -26.54 -25.67 -18.05
C ARG A 490 -26.44 -24.19 -18.38
N ASP A 491 -25.81 -23.42 -17.50
CA ASP A 491 -25.57 -22.00 -17.73
C ASP A 491 -24.54 -21.80 -18.85
N ALA A 492 -23.54 -22.67 -18.97
CA ALA A 492 -22.58 -22.67 -20.08
C ALA A 492 -23.21 -23.06 -21.42
N LEU A 493 -24.13 -24.02 -21.45
CA LEU A 493 -24.86 -24.42 -22.66
C LEU A 493 -26.00 -23.45 -23.04
N GLY A 494 -26.48 -22.63 -22.10
CA GLY A 494 -27.49 -21.59 -22.37
C GLY A 494 -26.90 -20.28 -22.93
N LEU A 495 -25.58 -20.15 -22.95
CA LEU A 495 -24.83 -18.99 -23.47
C LEU A 495 -24.15 -19.26 -24.83
N ALA A 496 -24.32 -20.46 -25.40
CA ALA A 496 -23.91 -20.83 -26.75
C ALA A 496 -25.15 -20.93 -27.66
#